data_AF-A0A371K6L5-F1
#
_entry.id   AF-A0A371K6L5-F1
#
_cell.length_a   1.000
_cell.length_b   1.000
_cell.length_c   1.000
_cell.angle_alpha   90.00
_cell.angle_beta   90.00
_cell.angle_gamma   90.00
#
_symmetry.space_group_name_H-M   'P 1'
#
loop_
_entity.id
_entity.type
_entity.pdbx_description
1 polymer ?
#
loop_
_entity_poly.entity_id
_entity_poly.type
_entity_poly.pdbx_seq_one_letter_code
_entity_poly.pdbx_strand_id
1 'polypeptide(L)'
;MPAPASVWIGRVVPPYPDGLKSNTGSCVGSGSAPEQICARSIGTLDDAQDRSIKLYAGEFAGREGNSPRWKITDVVPYPKLKRGEYLSVATCQRDGVEDAGLIAIVDTAVADAAAQETFQASRWAVRLDRDSGKFVEVPPASVRCYNEGFGAE
;
A
#
# COMPACT_ATOMS: atom_id res chain seq x y z
N MET A 1 1.82 9.28 21.85
CA MET A 1 1.23 7.94 21.71
C MET A 1 0.50 7.91 20.38
N PRO A 2 0.77 6.95 19.46
CA PRO A 2 0.03 6.90 18.20
C PRO A 2 -1.45 6.63 18.49
N ALA A 3 -2.34 7.43 17.90
CA ALA A 3 -3.78 7.26 18.05
C ALA A 3 -4.22 5.85 17.61
N PRO A 4 -5.16 5.20 18.32
CA PRO A 4 -5.67 3.89 17.92
C PRO A 4 -6.28 3.95 16.51
N ALA A 5 -6.14 2.87 15.74
CA ALA A 5 -6.65 2.76 14.35
C ALA A 5 -8.14 3.15 14.24
N SER A 6 -8.90 2.96 15.31
CA SER A 6 -10.33 3.30 15.45
C SER A 6 -10.69 4.77 15.23
N VAL A 7 -9.75 5.71 15.38
CA VAL A 7 -10.04 7.16 15.21
C VAL A 7 -10.00 7.60 13.73
N TRP A 8 -9.45 6.75 12.86
CA TRP A 8 -9.15 7.07 11.46
C TRP A 8 -10.26 6.60 10.53
N ILE A 9 -10.84 5.44 10.81
CA ILE A 9 -11.87 4.82 9.99
C ILE A 9 -13.09 5.75 9.90
N GLY A 10 -13.54 6.00 8.67
CA GLY A 10 -14.67 6.87 8.34
C GLY A 10 -14.29 8.32 8.04
N ARG A 11 -13.05 8.76 8.32
CA ARG A 11 -12.61 10.11 7.98
C ARG A 11 -12.28 10.24 6.50
N VAL A 12 -12.63 11.39 5.93
CA VAL A 12 -12.26 11.75 4.56
C VAL A 12 -10.95 12.54 4.60
N VAL A 13 -9.94 12.06 3.87
CA VAL A 13 -8.60 12.64 3.81
C VAL A 13 -8.21 12.96 2.37
N PRO A 14 -7.35 13.96 2.12
CA PRO A 14 -6.82 14.96 3.07
C PRO A 14 -7.93 15.85 3.69
N PRO A 15 -7.66 16.65 4.75
CA PRO A 15 -6.45 16.65 5.57
C PRO A 15 -6.34 15.39 6.43
N TYR A 16 -5.12 14.87 6.57
CA TYR A 16 -4.86 13.72 7.45
C TYR A 16 -4.78 14.20 8.91
N PRO A 17 -5.30 13.42 9.88
CA PRO A 17 -5.21 13.78 11.30
C PRO A 17 -3.78 13.78 11.82
N ASP A 18 -3.59 14.41 12.98
CA ASP A 18 -2.32 14.43 13.75
C ASP A 18 -1.12 15.01 12.99
N GLY A 19 -1.37 15.82 11.95
CA GLY A 19 -0.33 16.41 11.10
C GLY A 19 0.39 15.37 10.23
N LEU A 20 -0.17 14.17 10.09
CA LEU A 20 0.35 13.18 9.16
C LEU A 20 0.15 13.63 7.71
N LYS A 21 0.86 12.97 6.82
CA LYS A 21 0.68 13.09 5.37
C LYS A 21 0.78 11.71 4.74
N SER A 22 0.44 11.61 3.47
CA SER A 22 0.68 10.41 2.67
C SER A 22 1.62 10.80 1.54
N ASN A 23 2.83 10.25 1.56
CA ASN A 23 3.83 10.44 0.52
C ASN A 23 3.76 9.34 -0.55
N THR A 24 3.29 8.15 -0.18
CA THR A 24 3.15 7.00 -1.08
C THR A 24 1.71 6.54 -1.10
N GLY A 25 1.15 6.39 -2.28
CA GLY A 25 -0.17 5.81 -2.46
C GLY A 25 -0.40 5.33 -3.88
N SER A 26 -1.33 4.41 -4.03
CA SER A 26 -1.73 3.86 -5.31
C SER A 26 -3.24 3.67 -5.38
N CYS A 27 -3.79 3.84 -6.58
CA CYS A 27 -5.17 3.49 -6.87
C CYS A 27 -5.31 1.98 -6.97
N VAL A 28 -6.34 1.45 -6.33
CA VAL A 28 -6.73 0.05 -6.44
C VAL A 28 -8.06 0.01 -7.19
N GLY A 29 -7.97 -0.34 -8.47
CA GLY A 29 -9.14 -0.47 -9.33
C GLY A 29 -9.90 -1.78 -9.11
N SER A 30 -11.20 -1.76 -9.41
CA SER A 30 -12.08 -2.93 -9.43
C SER A 30 -12.58 -3.29 -10.82
N GLY A 31 -12.16 -2.56 -11.86
CA GLY A 31 -12.59 -2.74 -13.24
C GLY A 31 -12.08 -1.63 -14.17
N SER A 32 -12.56 -1.63 -15.41
CA SER A 32 -12.09 -0.73 -16.48
C SER A 32 -12.94 0.53 -16.67
N ALA A 33 -14.09 0.63 -15.99
CA ALA A 33 -14.91 1.84 -16.04
C ALA A 33 -14.18 3.00 -15.33
N PRO A 34 -14.36 4.27 -15.77
CA PRO A 34 -13.64 5.41 -15.20
C PRO A 34 -13.75 5.53 -13.66
N GLU A 35 -14.91 5.18 -13.12
CA GLU A 35 -15.21 5.22 -11.69
C GLU A 35 -14.62 4.02 -10.94
N GLN A 36 -14.34 2.93 -11.66
CA GLN A 36 -13.78 1.68 -11.14
C GLN A 36 -12.26 1.64 -11.18
N ILE A 37 -11.61 2.48 -11.97
CA ILE A 37 -10.13 2.53 -12.08
C ILE A 37 -9.47 2.95 -10.75
N CYS A 38 -10.12 3.83 -9.99
CA CYS A 38 -9.63 4.35 -8.71
C CYS A 38 -10.71 4.28 -7.62
N ALA A 39 -11.51 3.22 -7.60
CA ALA A 39 -12.58 3.05 -6.60
C ALA A 39 -12.04 2.98 -5.17
N ARG A 40 -10.82 2.42 -5.01
CA ARG A 40 -10.13 2.28 -3.73
C ARG A 40 -8.72 2.86 -3.81
N SER A 41 -8.14 3.12 -2.66
CA SER A 41 -6.74 3.54 -2.52
C SER A 41 -6.04 2.77 -1.43
N ILE A 42 -4.74 2.66 -1.59
CA ILE A 42 -3.82 2.10 -0.63
C ILE A 42 -2.71 3.13 -0.46
N GLY A 43 -2.27 3.42 0.77
CA GLY A 43 -1.24 4.44 0.98
C GLY A 43 -0.58 4.39 2.34
N THR A 44 0.54 5.10 2.47
CA THR A 44 1.26 5.28 3.73
C THR A 44 0.71 6.47 4.49
N LEU A 45 0.79 6.41 5.82
CA LEU A 45 0.67 7.57 6.68
C LEU A 45 2.04 7.81 7.29
N ASP A 46 2.59 8.98 6.99
CA ASP A 46 3.94 9.41 7.29
C ASP A 46 3.92 10.51 8.34
N ASP A 47 4.86 10.43 9.29
CA ASP A 47 5.04 11.45 10.32
C ASP A 47 5.76 12.71 9.77
N ALA A 48 5.93 13.72 10.63
CA ALA A 48 6.62 14.96 10.27
C ALA A 48 8.09 14.77 9.86
N GLN A 49 8.67 13.60 10.09
CA GLN A 49 10.04 13.22 9.73
C GLN A 49 10.06 12.32 8.49
N ASP A 50 8.96 12.27 7.72
CA ASP A 50 8.81 11.46 6.52
C ASP A 50 8.92 9.95 6.76
N ARG A 51 8.68 9.50 7.99
CA ARG A 51 8.68 8.07 8.32
C ARG A 51 7.28 7.51 8.21
N SER A 52 7.11 6.47 7.40
CA SER A 52 5.87 5.71 7.34
C SER A 52 5.62 4.97 8.65
N ILE A 53 4.51 5.32 9.31
CA ILE A 53 4.13 4.72 10.60
C ILE A 53 2.91 3.81 10.50
N LYS A 54 2.07 4.01 9.47
CA LYS A 54 0.88 3.19 9.19
C LYS A 54 0.64 3.06 7.70
N LEU A 55 -0.18 2.07 7.34
CA LEU A 55 -0.78 1.95 6.02
C LEU A 55 -2.29 2.18 6.16
N TYR A 56 -2.89 2.86 5.20
CA TYR A 56 -4.33 3.08 5.16
C TYR A 56 -4.94 2.53 3.87
N ALA A 57 -6.15 2.01 4.01
CA ALA A 57 -7.05 1.71 2.91
C ALA A 57 -8.08 2.83 2.83
N GLY A 58 -8.40 3.25 1.61
CA GLY A 58 -9.35 4.32 1.34
C GLY A 58 -10.39 3.91 0.30
N GLU A 59 -11.59 4.44 0.46
CA GLU A 59 -12.65 4.44 -0.53
C GLU A 59 -12.74 5.82 -1.17
N PHE A 60 -12.92 5.87 -2.49
CA PHE A 60 -13.07 7.15 -3.18
C PHE A 60 -14.31 7.90 -2.66
N ALA A 61 -14.08 9.08 -2.08
CA ALA A 61 -15.12 9.94 -1.49
C ALA A 61 -15.39 11.20 -2.32
N GLY A 62 -14.84 11.26 -3.54
CA GLY A 62 -14.96 12.39 -4.45
C GLY A 62 -13.64 13.15 -4.60
N ARG A 63 -13.73 14.42 -4.99
CA ARG A 63 -12.58 15.30 -5.22
C ARG A 63 -12.84 16.66 -4.60
N GLU A 64 -11.77 17.29 -4.12
CA GLU A 64 -11.75 18.70 -3.80
C GLU A 64 -10.79 19.38 -4.78
N GLY A 65 -11.35 20.15 -5.72
CA GLY A 65 -10.60 20.61 -6.90
C GLY A 65 -10.03 19.44 -7.69
N ASN A 66 -8.71 19.44 -7.90
CA ASN A 66 -8.01 18.36 -8.59
C ASN A 66 -7.48 17.26 -7.63
N SER A 67 -7.74 17.37 -6.33
CA SER A 67 -7.23 16.44 -5.32
C SER A 67 -8.28 15.37 -4.99
N PRO A 68 -7.97 14.07 -5.13
CA PRO A 68 -8.88 13.02 -4.71
C PRO A 68 -9.04 13.03 -3.19
N ARG A 69 -10.26 12.74 -2.75
CA ARG A 69 -10.63 12.57 -1.34
C ARG A 69 -10.92 11.10 -1.10
N TRP A 70 -10.34 10.57 -0.02
CA TRP A 70 -10.43 9.17 0.34
C TRP A 70 -11.05 9.04 1.71
N LYS A 71 -12.15 8.30 1.82
CA LYS A 71 -12.69 7.89 3.11
C LYS A 71 -11.88 6.70 3.61
N ILE A 72 -11.16 6.85 4.71
CA ILE A 72 -10.36 5.77 5.30
C ILE A 72 -11.30 4.65 5.73
N THR A 73 -11.06 3.44 5.23
CA THR A 73 -11.84 2.24 5.55
C THR A 73 -11.11 1.32 6.51
N ASP A 74 -9.79 1.34 6.48
CA ASP A 74 -8.95 0.53 7.37
C ASP A 74 -7.56 1.13 7.56
N VAL A 75 -6.92 0.80 8.68
CA VAL A 75 -5.57 1.25 9.01
C VAL A 75 -4.81 0.15 9.74
N VAL A 76 -3.66 -0.22 9.21
CA VAL A 76 -2.76 -1.21 9.81
C VAL A 76 -1.40 -0.58 10.15
N PRO A 77 -0.68 -1.08 11.15
CA PRO A 77 0.66 -0.59 11.45
C PRO A 77 1.60 -0.83 10.27
N TYR A 78 2.51 0.13 10.02
CA TYR A 78 3.58 -0.10 9.05
C TYR A 78 4.49 -1.22 9.57
N PRO A 79 4.80 -2.25 8.76
CA PRO A 79 5.59 -3.37 9.24
C PRO A 79 7.02 -2.93 9.57
N LYS A 80 7.59 -3.46 10.66
CA LYS A 80 8.98 -3.19 11.01
C LYS A 80 9.90 -3.87 9.99
N LEU A 81 10.55 -3.12 9.11
CA LEU A 81 11.49 -3.67 8.13
C LEU A 81 12.83 -4.04 8.78
N LYS A 82 13.44 -5.14 8.32
CA LYS A 82 14.82 -5.52 8.63
C LYS A 82 15.77 -4.86 7.63
N ARG A 83 17.07 -4.87 7.94
CA ARG A 83 18.10 -4.42 7.01
C ARG A 83 18.03 -5.25 5.73
N GLY A 84 17.96 -4.58 4.57
CA GLY A 84 17.82 -5.23 3.26
C GLY A 84 16.39 -5.52 2.85
N GLU A 85 15.40 -5.31 3.74
CA GLU A 85 14.00 -5.43 3.37
C GLU A 85 13.45 -4.09 2.85
N TYR A 86 12.55 -4.19 1.89
CA TYR A 86 11.81 -3.07 1.32
C TYR A 86 10.32 -3.39 1.29
N LEU A 87 9.47 -2.37 1.41
CA LEU A 87 8.02 -2.52 1.31
C LEU A 87 7.56 -2.13 -0.09
N SER A 88 7.19 -3.13 -0.90
CA SER A 88 6.56 -2.88 -2.20
C SER A 88 5.06 -2.64 -2.01
N VAL A 89 4.56 -1.59 -2.65
CA VAL A 89 3.18 -1.11 -2.55
C VAL A 89 2.57 -1.07 -3.94
N ALA A 90 1.48 -1.82 -4.16
CA ALA A 90 0.74 -1.88 -5.42
C ALA A 90 1.53 -2.34 -6.66
N THR A 91 2.77 -2.82 -6.48
CA THR A 91 3.64 -3.34 -7.53
C THR A 91 3.86 -4.84 -7.35
N CYS A 92 2.81 -5.57 -6.95
CA CYS A 92 2.86 -7.01 -6.72
C CYS A 92 1.83 -7.82 -7.49
N GLN A 93 2.17 -9.08 -7.69
CA GLN A 93 1.34 -10.13 -8.23
C GLN A 93 1.03 -11.14 -7.13
N ARG A 94 -0.14 -11.76 -7.23
CA ARG A 94 -0.50 -12.96 -6.46
C ARG A 94 -0.82 -14.09 -7.41
N ASP A 95 -0.18 -15.24 -7.18
CA ASP A 95 -0.38 -16.45 -8.00
C ASP A 95 -0.21 -16.17 -9.51
N GLY A 96 0.68 -15.23 -9.86
CA GLY A 96 0.98 -14.80 -11.24
C GLY A 96 0.04 -13.75 -11.83
N VAL A 97 -0.94 -13.26 -11.07
CA VAL A 97 -1.89 -12.23 -11.51
C VAL A 97 -1.56 -10.90 -10.83
N GLU A 98 -1.46 -9.82 -11.62
CA GLU A 98 -1.26 -8.47 -11.10
C GLU A 98 -2.37 -8.06 -10.14
N ASP A 99 -1.98 -7.52 -8.99
CA ASP A 99 -2.92 -7.00 -8.02
C ASP A 99 -2.39 -5.74 -7.34
N ALA A 100 -2.87 -4.60 -7.84
CA ALA A 100 -2.58 -3.29 -7.28
C ALA A 100 -3.00 -3.13 -5.81
N GLY A 101 -3.83 -4.04 -5.26
CA GLY A 101 -4.21 -4.04 -3.85
C GLY A 101 -3.18 -4.69 -2.92
N LEU A 102 -2.12 -5.31 -3.45
CA LEU A 102 -1.11 -6.00 -2.63
C LEU A 102 -0.05 -5.05 -2.09
N ILE A 103 0.38 -5.34 -0.86
CA ILE A 103 1.53 -4.73 -0.21
C ILE A 103 2.33 -5.86 0.42
N ALA A 104 3.62 -5.93 0.14
CA ALA A 104 4.45 -6.98 0.72
C ALA A 104 5.86 -6.52 1.02
N ILE A 105 6.47 -7.19 2.00
CA ILE A 105 7.88 -7.04 2.28
C ILE A 105 8.64 -7.94 1.33
N VAL A 106 9.61 -7.37 0.63
CA VAL A 106 10.57 -8.07 -0.22
C VAL A 106 11.99 -7.90 0.34
N ASP A 107 12.85 -8.88 0.07
CA ASP A 107 14.28 -8.80 0.41
C ASP A 107 15.08 -8.38 -0.82
N THR A 108 15.66 -7.19 -0.76
CA THR A 108 16.47 -6.60 -1.84
C THR A 108 17.98 -6.75 -1.58
N ALA A 109 18.38 -7.37 -0.46
CA ALA A 109 19.78 -7.67 -0.13
C ALA A 109 20.24 -9.06 -0.61
N VAL A 110 19.47 -9.70 -1.50
CA VAL A 110 19.82 -10.97 -2.13
C VAL A 110 20.90 -10.81 -3.20
N ALA A 111 21.63 -11.90 -3.49
CA ALA A 111 22.58 -11.93 -4.59
C ALA A 111 21.87 -11.61 -5.93
N ASP A 112 22.55 -10.85 -6.78
CA ASP A 112 22.05 -10.44 -8.09
C ASP A 112 20.70 -9.70 -8.06
N ALA A 113 20.35 -9.04 -6.94
CA ALA A 113 19.09 -8.32 -6.78
C ALA A 113 18.81 -7.34 -7.94
N ALA A 114 19.84 -6.65 -8.44
CA ALA A 114 19.71 -5.72 -9.58
C ALA A 114 19.31 -6.40 -10.91
N ALA A 115 19.63 -7.69 -11.08
CA ALA A 115 19.28 -8.47 -12.26
C ALA A 115 17.94 -9.21 -12.12
N GLN A 116 17.28 -9.13 -10.96
CA GLN A 116 15.98 -9.77 -10.73
C GLN A 116 14.85 -8.82 -11.13
N GLU A 117 13.95 -9.29 -12.00
CA GLU A 117 12.74 -8.56 -12.38
C GLU A 117 11.68 -8.51 -11.26
N THR A 118 11.68 -9.54 -10.40
CA THR A 118 10.73 -9.67 -9.31
C THR A 118 11.40 -10.27 -8.08
N PHE A 119 10.90 -9.92 -6.90
CA PHE A 119 11.25 -10.51 -5.62
C PHE A 119 10.06 -11.26 -5.04
N GLN A 120 10.31 -12.43 -4.45
CA GLN A 120 9.28 -13.11 -3.67
C GLN A 120 9.05 -12.36 -2.35
N ALA A 121 7.79 -12.24 -1.92
CA ALA A 121 7.49 -11.68 -0.62
C ALA A 121 8.05 -12.57 0.49
N SER A 122 8.72 -11.96 1.47
CA SER A 122 9.53 -12.69 2.44
C SER A 122 8.69 -13.26 3.59
N ARG A 123 8.16 -12.39 4.45
CA ARG A 123 7.55 -12.77 5.74
C ARG A 123 6.24 -12.08 6.05
N TRP A 124 5.83 -11.11 5.23
CA TRP A 124 4.63 -10.34 5.46
C TRP A 124 4.07 -9.85 4.13
N ALA A 125 2.78 -10.04 3.96
CA ALA A 125 2.03 -9.51 2.85
C ALA A 125 0.58 -9.28 3.29
N VAL A 126 0.02 -8.18 2.83
CA VAL A 126 -1.41 -7.88 2.97
C VAL A 126 -1.97 -7.49 1.62
N ARG A 127 -3.29 -7.61 1.52
CA ARG A 127 -4.05 -7.22 0.35
C ARG A 127 -5.20 -6.34 0.79
N LEU A 128 -5.48 -5.28 0.05
CA LEU A 128 -6.75 -4.59 0.16
C LEU A 128 -7.86 -5.46 -0.43
N ASP A 129 -8.71 -6.01 0.43
CA ASP A 129 -9.94 -6.67 0.02
C ASP A 129 -10.94 -5.60 -0.46
N ARG A 130 -11.30 -5.66 -1.74
CA ARG A 130 -12.07 -4.60 -2.42
C ARG A 130 -13.52 -4.53 -1.93
N ASP A 131 -14.06 -5.67 -1.51
CA ASP A 131 -15.43 -5.81 -1.04
C ASP A 131 -15.58 -5.24 0.37
N SER A 132 -14.74 -5.66 1.30
CA SER A 132 -14.77 -5.18 2.69
C SER A 132 -14.09 -3.82 2.88
N GLY A 133 -13.20 -3.42 1.96
CA GLY A 133 -12.38 -2.22 2.08
C GLY A 133 -11.30 -2.33 3.17
N LYS A 134 -10.94 -3.55 3.59
CA LYS A 134 -9.98 -3.79 4.67
C LYS A 134 -8.72 -4.50 4.19
N PHE A 135 -7.64 -4.35 4.94
CA PHE A 135 -6.46 -5.16 4.72
C PHE A 135 -6.67 -6.57 5.26
N VAL A 136 -6.41 -7.55 4.41
CA VAL A 136 -6.38 -8.97 4.76
C VAL A 136 -4.98 -9.50 4.59
N GLU A 137 -4.50 -10.27 5.56
CA GLU A 137 -3.20 -10.94 5.44
C GLU A 137 -3.27 -12.00 4.33
N VAL A 138 -2.21 -12.08 3.53
CA VAL A 138 -2.07 -13.10 2.48
C VAL A 138 -0.75 -13.86 2.66
N PRO A 139 -0.68 -15.14 2.25
CA PRO A 139 0.55 -15.90 2.34
C PRO A 139 1.66 -15.24 1.52
N PRO A 140 2.82 -14.87 2.12
CA PRO A 140 3.93 -14.27 1.38
C PRO A 140 4.41 -15.17 0.23
N ALA A 141 4.35 -16.50 0.41
CA ALA A 141 4.73 -17.46 -0.62
C ALA A 141 3.92 -17.34 -1.93
N SER A 142 2.68 -16.83 -1.87
CA SER A 142 1.83 -16.59 -3.06
C SER A 142 2.08 -15.25 -3.73
N VAL A 143 2.91 -14.38 -3.16
CA VAL A 143 3.11 -13.00 -3.61
C VAL A 143 4.52 -12.82 -4.19
N ARG A 144 4.59 -12.17 -5.35
CA ARG A 144 5.83 -11.68 -5.95
C ARG A 144 5.67 -10.23 -6.30
N CYS A 145 6.66 -9.40 -6.00
CA CYS A 145 6.61 -7.98 -6.32
C CYS A 145 7.68 -7.63 -7.34
N TYR A 146 7.36 -6.69 -8.22
CA TYR A 146 8.31 -6.18 -9.18
C TYR A 146 9.46 -5.48 -8.48
N ASN A 147 10.66 -5.67 -9.02
CA ASN A 147 11.81 -4.89 -8.60
C ASN A 147 11.71 -3.50 -9.23
N GLU A 148 11.33 -2.51 -8.43
CA GLU A 148 11.17 -1.12 -8.88
C GLU A 148 12.50 -0.47 -9.31
N GLY A 149 13.65 -1.08 -9.00
CA GLY A 149 14.98 -0.68 -9.45
C GLY A 149 15.54 -1.50 -10.60
N PHE A 150 14.77 -2.44 -11.17
CA PHE A 150 15.22 -3.24 -12.30
C PHE A 150 15.37 -2.38 -13.57
N GLY A 151 16.52 -2.49 -14.23
CA GLY A 151 16.81 -1.74 -15.47
C GLY A 151 17.09 -0.24 -15.27
N ALA A 152 17.27 0.23 -14.02
CA ALA A 152 17.77 1.57 -13.76
C ALA A 152 19.29 1.59 -14.03
N GLU A 153 19.67 2.07 -15.23
CA GLU A 153 21.05 2.38 -15.63
C GLU A 153 21.54 3.73 -15.09
#